data_AF-F6D1P9-F1
#
_entry.id   AF-F6D1P9-F1
#
_cell.length_a   1.000
_cell.length_b   1.000
_cell.length_c   1.000
_cell.angle_alpha   90.00
_cell.angle_beta   90.00
_cell.angle_gamma   90.00
#
_symmetry.space_group_name_H-M   'P 1'
#
loop_
_entity.id
_entity.type
_entity.pdbx_description
1 polymer ?
#
loop_
_entity_poly.entity_id
_entity_poly.type
_entity_poly.pdbx_seq_one_letter_code
_entity_poly.pdbx_strand_id
1 'polypeptide(L)'
;MVKDEEFINQVYGAVSKAFKTETIYLKGKDGVGRIVLFDEPELIPGEMNRYKISNPTMAVFDGEKLVMVVEAIPKKPTPKKLVGPIPVCMIARNMIINKKDGQKEYELNSKDSKFLLLIVVPDQGEENGQRSERILDLNDKFRGVMDLDSEYSNLKDFAICEIEDVEQVLDKLLKDNL
;
A
#
# COMPACT_ATOMS: atom_id res chain seq x y z
N MET A 1 7.20 13.13 15.21
CA MET A 1 7.94 11.86 15.01
C MET A 1 7.35 10.72 15.82
N VAL A 2 7.25 10.80 17.16
CA VAL A 2 6.69 9.69 17.99
C VAL A 2 5.29 9.22 17.56
N LYS A 3 4.39 10.14 17.17
CA LYS A 3 3.02 9.79 16.73
C LYS A 3 2.95 9.04 15.39
N ASP A 4 3.92 9.27 14.50
CA ASP A 4 3.93 8.63 13.17
C ASP A 4 4.39 7.17 13.30
N GLU A 5 5.41 6.92 14.13
CA GLU A 5 5.91 5.57 14.42
C GLU A 5 4.85 4.74 15.16
N GLU A 6 4.15 5.34 16.14
CA GLU A 6 3.06 4.66 16.85
C GLU A 6 1.94 4.23 15.89
N PHE A 7 1.50 5.14 15.01
CA PHE A 7 0.50 4.83 13.99
C PHE A 7 0.95 3.69 13.06
N ILE A 8 2.18 3.78 12.54
CA ILE A 8 2.73 2.75 11.65
C ILE A 8 2.82 1.39 12.37
N ASN A 9 3.21 1.38 13.64
CA ASN A 9 3.29 0.16 14.44
C ASN A 9 1.91 -0.46 14.71
N GLN A 10 0.86 0.35 14.87
CA GLN A 10 -0.52 -0.16 14.99
C GLN A 10 -0.95 -0.85 13.69
N VAL A 11 -0.73 -0.21 12.53
CA VAL A 11 -1.00 -0.81 11.21
C VAL A 11 -0.20 -2.12 11.04
N TYR A 12 1.08 -2.11 11.38
CA TYR A 12 1.93 -3.30 11.30
C TYR A 12 1.43 -4.42 12.21
N GLY A 13 0.92 -4.07 13.40
CA GLY A 13 0.31 -5.01 14.33
C GLY A 13 -0.89 -5.73 13.71
N ALA A 14 -1.77 -5.01 13.02
CA ALA A 14 -2.90 -5.62 12.31
C ALA A 14 -2.44 -6.52 11.15
N VAL A 15 -1.54 -6.01 10.30
CA VAL A 15 -1.02 -6.74 9.12
C VAL A 15 -0.28 -8.03 9.55
N SER A 16 0.56 -7.96 10.58
CA SER A 16 1.33 -9.13 11.06
C SER A 16 0.48 -10.20 11.77
N LYS A 17 -0.72 -9.86 12.24
CA LYS A 17 -1.69 -10.86 12.73
C LYS A 17 -2.29 -11.67 11.59
N ALA A 18 -2.59 -11.01 10.47
CA ALA A 18 -3.16 -11.64 9.28
C ALA A 18 -2.13 -12.47 8.50
N PHE A 19 -0.90 -11.98 8.42
CA PHE A 19 0.21 -12.59 7.69
C PHE A 19 1.27 -13.15 8.63
N LYS A 20 1.21 -14.47 8.89
CA LYS A 20 2.05 -15.15 9.90
C LYS A 20 3.27 -15.83 9.30
N THR A 21 3.14 -16.28 8.06
CA THR A 21 4.16 -17.06 7.34
C THR A 21 4.90 -16.23 6.30
N GLU A 22 4.28 -15.12 5.90
CA GLU A 22 4.76 -14.23 4.85
C GLU A 22 5.87 -13.31 5.36
N THR A 23 6.72 -12.87 4.43
CA THR A 23 7.74 -11.87 4.73
C THR A 23 7.14 -10.48 4.65
N ILE A 24 7.22 -9.72 5.75
CA ILE A 24 6.74 -8.33 5.80
C ILE A 24 7.93 -7.39 5.83
N TYR A 25 8.14 -6.62 4.77
CA TYR A 25 9.07 -5.50 4.77
C TYR A 25 8.37 -4.26 5.32
N LEU A 26 8.92 -3.67 6.38
CA LEU A 26 8.46 -2.42 6.96
C LEU A 26 9.57 -1.37 6.89
N LYS A 27 9.27 -0.23 6.26
CA LYS A 27 10.18 0.91 6.20
C LYS A 27 10.63 1.34 7.61
N GLY A 28 11.93 1.47 7.82
CA GLY A 28 12.54 1.86 9.09
C GLY A 28 12.82 0.69 10.04
N LYS A 29 12.40 -0.54 9.70
CA LYS A 29 12.60 -1.74 10.52
C LYS A 29 13.54 -2.73 9.82
N ASP A 30 14.30 -3.49 10.59
CA ASP A 30 15.17 -4.59 10.11
C ASP A 30 16.12 -4.18 8.96
N GLY A 31 16.63 -2.95 9.04
CA GLY A 31 17.54 -2.40 8.05
C GLY A 31 16.89 -1.92 6.75
N VAL A 32 15.56 -2.03 6.59
CA VAL A 32 14.82 -1.52 5.43
C VAL A 32 14.78 0.01 5.47
N GLY A 33 15.45 0.66 4.53
CA GLY A 33 15.45 2.11 4.38
C GLY A 33 14.24 2.64 3.61
N ARG A 34 13.93 2.04 2.46
CA ARG A 34 12.81 2.45 1.58
C ARG A 34 12.24 1.26 0.81
N ILE A 35 10.94 1.34 0.54
CA ILE A 35 10.21 0.50 -0.40
C ILE A 35 9.79 1.44 -1.53
N VAL A 36 10.06 1.07 -2.78
CA VAL A 36 9.84 1.94 -3.95
C VAL A 36 9.07 1.16 -5.01
N LEU A 37 7.97 1.73 -5.49
CA LEU A 37 7.19 1.25 -6.64
C LEU A 37 7.34 2.22 -7.81
N PHE A 38 7.58 1.70 -9.00
CA PHE A 38 7.75 2.49 -10.23
C PHE A 38 7.38 1.65 -11.47
N ASP A 39 7.07 2.32 -12.57
CA ASP A 39 6.67 1.74 -13.85
C ASP A 39 7.80 1.66 -14.89
N GLU A 40 8.93 2.32 -14.64
CA GLU A 40 10.11 2.23 -15.50
C GLU A 40 10.85 0.89 -15.35
N PRO A 41 11.54 0.42 -16.40
CA PRO A 41 12.35 -0.79 -16.34
C PRO A 41 13.59 -0.63 -15.44
N GLU A 42 14.11 0.59 -15.26
CA GLU A 42 15.25 0.88 -14.39
C GLU A 42 15.18 2.32 -13.88
N LEU A 43 15.52 2.55 -12.61
CA LEU A 43 15.68 3.91 -12.06
C LEU A 43 17.10 4.43 -12.34
N ILE A 44 17.23 5.40 -13.24
CA ILE A 44 18.54 5.98 -13.56
C ILE A 44 18.97 6.95 -12.44
N PRO A 45 20.12 6.74 -11.77
CA PRO A 45 20.58 7.62 -10.70
C PRO A 45 20.84 9.04 -11.19
N GLY A 46 20.28 10.04 -10.49
CA GLY A 46 20.49 11.46 -10.80
C GLY A 46 19.55 12.02 -11.87
N GLU A 47 18.78 11.18 -12.56
CA GLU A 47 17.71 11.63 -13.45
C GLU A 47 16.39 11.80 -12.67
N MET A 48 15.61 12.80 -13.07
CA MET A 48 14.21 12.84 -12.66
C MET A 48 13.50 11.69 -13.37
N ASN A 49 12.92 10.80 -12.57
CA ASN A 49 12.09 9.72 -13.09
C ASN A 49 10.98 10.31 -13.98
N ARG A 50 10.79 9.76 -15.18
CA ARG A 50 9.81 10.29 -16.14
C ARG A 50 8.37 10.01 -15.70
N TYR A 51 8.20 9.12 -14.72
CA TYR A 51 6.90 8.61 -14.30
C TYR A 51 6.75 8.54 -12.77
N LYS A 52 5.57 8.09 -12.33
CA LYS A 52 5.12 8.20 -10.94
C LYS A 52 5.80 7.16 -10.05
N ILE A 53 6.47 7.64 -9.00
CA ILE A 53 7.03 6.79 -7.94
C ILE A 53 6.08 6.78 -6.74
N SER A 54 5.82 5.60 -6.16
CA SER A 54 5.28 5.49 -4.79
C SER A 54 6.36 5.00 -3.82
N ASN A 55 6.25 5.40 -2.56
CA ASN A 55 7.13 4.94 -1.49
C ASN A 55 6.32 4.31 -0.35
N PRO A 56 5.82 3.08 -0.55
CA PRO A 56 4.97 2.43 0.43
C PRO A 56 5.59 2.30 1.82
N THR A 57 4.72 2.15 2.80
CA THR A 57 5.16 1.93 4.19
C THR A 57 5.54 0.47 4.41
N MET A 58 4.76 -0.46 3.85
CA MET A 58 4.99 -1.90 3.98
C MET A 58 4.75 -2.64 2.67
N ALA A 59 5.41 -3.79 2.52
CA ALA A 59 5.15 -4.75 1.47
C ALA A 59 5.17 -6.17 2.06
N VAL A 60 4.20 -7.00 1.66
CA VAL A 60 4.00 -8.36 2.14
C VAL A 60 4.27 -9.33 0.99
N PHE A 61 5.13 -10.32 1.23
CA PHE A 61 5.55 -11.31 0.25
C PHE A 61 5.27 -12.74 0.72
N ASP A 62 4.69 -13.56 -0.16
CA ASP A 62 4.67 -15.01 -0.02
C ASP A 62 5.78 -15.60 -0.91
N GLY A 63 6.88 -16.01 -0.26
CA GLY A 63 8.13 -16.31 -0.96
C GLY A 63 8.66 -15.08 -1.71
N GLU A 64 8.73 -15.18 -3.05
CA GLU A 64 9.13 -14.09 -3.95
C GLU A 64 7.94 -13.31 -4.54
N LYS A 65 6.70 -13.74 -4.26
CA LYS A 65 5.49 -13.13 -4.80
C LYS A 65 5.01 -11.99 -3.90
N LEU A 66 4.87 -10.80 -4.48
CA LEU A 66 4.23 -9.67 -3.81
C LEU A 66 2.73 -9.96 -3.66
N VAL A 67 2.24 -9.92 -2.42
CA VAL A 67 0.83 -10.18 -2.08
C VAL A 67 0.09 -8.88 -1.80
N MET A 68 0.72 -7.98 -1.05
CA MET A 68 0.08 -6.75 -0.61
C MET A 68 1.09 -5.61 -0.41
N VAL A 69 0.63 -4.40 -0.71
CA VAL A 69 1.29 -3.14 -0.38
C VAL A 69 0.44 -2.36 0.61
N VAL A 70 1.08 -1.75 1.61
CA VAL A 70 0.38 -0.94 2.62
C VAL A 70 0.94 0.49 2.63
N GLU A 71 0.03 1.45 2.51
CA GLU A 71 0.28 2.89 2.60
C GLU A 71 -0.33 3.43 3.89
N ALA A 72 0.50 3.58 4.93
CA ALA A 72 0.09 4.16 6.20
C ALA A 72 0.35 5.68 6.16
N ILE A 73 -0.70 6.50 6.18
CA ILE A 73 -0.61 7.96 6.01
C ILE A 73 -0.94 8.65 7.34
N PRO A 74 0.02 8.83 8.27
CA PRO A 74 -0.25 9.28 9.65
C PRO A 74 -0.70 10.74 9.80
N LYS A 75 -0.81 11.51 8.70
CA LYS A 75 -1.06 12.96 8.74
C LYS A 75 -2.55 13.28 8.88
N LYS A 76 -2.87 14.14 9.86
CA LYS A 76 -4.18 14.81 9.99
C LYS A 76 -4.10 16.29 9.56
N PRO A 77 -5.15 16.87 8.95
CA PRO A 77 -6.29 16.15 8.36
C PRO A 77 -5.83 15.28 7.19
N THR A 78 -6.58 14.21 6.87
CA THR A 78 -6.22 13.31 5.76
C THR A 78 -5.97 14.13 4.48
N PRO A 79 -4.80 13.98 3.82
CA PRO A 79 -4.50 14.77 2.63
C PRO A 79 -5.52 14.51 1.52
N LYS A 80 -5.89 15.55 0.76
CA LYS A 80 -6.71 15.42 -0.47
C LYS A 80 -6.13 14.43 -1.50
N LYS A 81 -4.85 14.06 -1.35
CA LYS A 81 -4.10 13.16 -2.24
C LYS A 81 -3.95 11.72 -1.70
N LEU A 82 -4.78 11.29 -0.76
CA LEU A 82 -4.74 9.92 -0.20
C LEU A 82 -4.84 8.79 -1.26
N VAL A 83 -5.28 9.14 -2.47
CA VAL A 83 -5.51 8.22 -3.60
C VAL A 83 -4.37 8.19 -4.61
N GLY A 84 -3.35 9.03 -4.40
CA GLY A 84 -2.13 9.03 -5.20
C GLY A 84 -1.48 7.66 -5.37
N PRO A 85 -1.48 6.76 -4.36
CA PRO A 85 -0.90 5.43 -4.49
C PRO A 85 -1.62 4.51 -5.48
N ILE A 86 -2.94 4.66 -5.67
CA ILE A 86 -3.72 3.67 -6.43
C ILE A 86 -3.29 3.64 -7.90
N PRO A 87 -3.28 4.76 -8.66
CA PRO A 87 -2.85 4.73 -10.05
C PRO A 87 -1.39 4.28 -10.22
N VAL A 88 -0.54 4.50 -9.21
CA VAL A 88 0.86 4.05 -9.26
C VAL A 88 0.94 2.54 -9.10
N CYS A 89 0.22 1.97 -8.14
CA CYS A 89 0.18 0.51 -7.95
C CYS A 89 -0.41 -0.21 -9.16
N MET A 90 -1.38 0.39 -9.86
CA MET A 90 -1.93 -0.16 -11.09
C MET A 90 -0.87 -0.29 -12.20
N ILE A 91 -0.01 0.72 -12.38
CA ILE A 91 0.94 0.75 -13.51
C ILE A 91 2.35 0.28 -13.16
N ALA A 92 2.67 0.12 -11.86
CA ALA A 92 4.02 -0.18 -11.40
C ALA A 92 4.51 -1.53 -11.91
N ARG A 93 5.66 -1.53 -12.57
CA ARG A 93 6.29 -2.70 -13.20
C ARG A 93 7.37 -3.33 -12.35
N ASN A 94 7.91 -2.57 -11.40
CA ASN A 94 8.99 -3.00 -10.55
C ASN A 94 8.79 -2.50 -9.11
N MET A 95 9.33 -3.26 -8.17
CA MET A 95 9.47 -2.87 -6.77
C MET A 95 10.92 -3.03 -6.32
N ILE A 96 11.46 -2.03 -5.62
CA ILE A 96 12.77 -2.12 -4.95
C ILE A 96 12.59 -2.02 -3.44
N ILE A 97 13.21 -2.96 -2.72
CA ILE A 97 13.41 -2.93 -1.28
C ILE A 97 14.86 -2.56 -1.01
N ASN A 98 15.06 -1.32 -0.56
CA ASN A 98 16.38 -0.82 -0.16
C ASN A 98 16.65 -1.17 1.29
N LYS A 99 17.72 -1.92 1.55
CA LYS A 99 18.22 -2.25 2.88
C LYS A 99 19.61 -1.66 3.11
N LYS A 100 20.08 -1.66 4.36
CA LYS A 100 21.42 -1.18 4.74
C LYS A 100 22.55 -1.96 4.07
N ASP A 101 22.33 -3.24 3.80
CA ASP A 101 23.29 -4.21 3.28
C ASP A 101 23.15 -4.48 1.77
N GLY A 102 22.16 -3.87 1.11
CA GLY A 102 21.96 -4.01 -0.32
C GLY A 102 20.54 -3.63 -0.75
N GLN A 103 20.27 -3.75 -2.04
CA GLN A 103 18.93 -3.58 -2.61
C GLN A 103 18.46 -4.90 -3.21
N LYS A 104 17.16 -5.16 -3.13
CA LYS A 104 16.52 -6.27 -3.84
C LYS A 104 15.41 -5.73 -4.71
N GLU A 105 15.40 -6.13 -5.97
CA GLU A 105 14.43 -5.75 -6.98
C GLU A 105 13.49 -6.92 -7.29
N TYR A 106 12.23 -6.59 -7.52
CA TYR A 106 11.15 -7.53 -7.83
C TYR A 106 10.41 -7.04 -9.07
N GLU A 107 10.32 -7.91 -10.08
CA GLU A 107 9.57 -7.63 -11.29
C GLU A 107 8.07 -7.94 -11.09
N LEU A 108 7.21 -7.00 -11.48
CA LEU A 108 5.76 -7.07 -11.34
C LEU A 108 5.05 -7.25 -12.69
N ASN A 109 5.78 -7.52 -13.77
CA ASN A 109 5.25 -7.56 -15.14
C ASN A 109 4.51 -8.85 -15.52
N SER A 110 4.48 -9.85 -14.63
CA SER A 110 3.80 -11.10 -14.91
C SER A 110 2.28 -10.94 -14.71
N LYS A 111 1.47 -11.59 -15.55
CA LYS A 111 -0.01 -11.57 -15.41
C LYS A 111 -0.48 -12.14 -14.06
N ASP A 112 0.35 -12.93 -13.39
CA ASP A 112 0.07 -13.53 -12.08
C ASP A 112 0.66 -12.72 -10.90
N SER A 113 1.26 -11.56 -11.17
CA SER A 113 1.88 -10.66 -10.17
C SER A 113 0.90 -9.66 -9.56
N LYS A 114 -0.42 -9.77 -9.83
CA LYS A 114 -1.38 -8.82 -9.25
C LYS A 114 -1.38 -8.89 -7.72
N PHE A 115 -1.38 -7.73 -7.06
CA PHE A 115 -1.31 -7.59 -5.61
C PHE A 115 -2.41 -6.69 -5.05
N LEU A 116 -2.61 -6.72 -3.73
CA LEU A 116 -3.60 -5.90 -3.02
C LEU A 116 -2.98 -4.59 -2.52
N LEU A 117 -3.78 -3.53 -2.43
CA LEU A 117 -3.38 -2.27 -1.79
C LEU A 117 -4.27 -1.95 -0.60
N LEU A 118 -3.66 -1.73 0.56
CA LEU A 118 -4.35 -1.20 1.75
C LEU A 118 -3.82 0.20 2.06
N ILE A 119 -4.72 1.19 2.08
CA ILE A 119 -4.40 2.56 2.48
C ILE A 119 -5.04 2.83 3.84
N VAL A 120 -4.23 3.12 4.85
CA VAL A 120 -4.70 3.35 6.23
C VAL A 120 -4.44 4.79 6.62
N VAL A 121 -5.46 5.45 7.13
CA VAL A 121 -5.41 6.84 7.63
C VAL A 121 -5.78 6.89 9.12
N PRO A 122 -5.30 7.89 9.88
CA PRO A 122 -5.73 8.10 11.26
C PRO A 122 -7.24 8.34 11.36
N ASP A 123 -7.84 8.01 12.50
CA ASP A 123 -9.25 8.28 12.76
C ASP A 123 -9.50 9.79 12.72
N GLN A 124 -10.39 10.24 11.84
CA GLN A 124 -10.73 11.64 11.68
C GLN A 124 -11.85 12.00 12.66
N GLY A 125 -11.50 12.07 13.95
CA GLY A 125 -12.31 12.31 15.17
C GLY A 125 -13.79 12.72 15.09
N GLU A 126 -14.55 12.35 16.12
CA GLU A 126 -16.00 12.48 16.26
C GLU A 126 -16.57 13.88 16.01
N GLU A 127 -16.98 14.16 14.79
CA GLU A 127 -18.02 15.15 14.54
C GLU A 127 -19.03 14.47 13.61
N ASN A 128 -19.96 13.77 14.27
CA ASN A 128 -21.25 13.32 13.77
C ASN A 128 -21.24 12.31 12.62
N GLY A 129 -20.89 11.05 12.87
CA GLY A 129 -21.41 9.84 12.16
C GLY A 129 -21.38 9.73 10.62
N GLN A 130 -20.91 10.75 9.89
CA GLN A 130 -20.99 10.92 8.43
C GLN A 130 -19.64 10.68 7.73
N ARG A 131 -18.66 10.07 8.41
CA ARG A 131 -17.24 10.08 7.97
C ARG A 131 -16.72 8.72 7.49
N SER A 132 -17.15 7.63 8.13
CA SER A 132 -17.07 6.29 7.53
C SER A 132 -17.75 6.28 6.16
N GLU A 133 -18.87 6.99 6.01
CA GLU A 133 -19.53 7.23 4.72
C GLU A 133 -18.63 7.91 3.69
N ARG A 134 -17.69 8.79 4.07
CA ARG A 134 -16.75 9.43 3.13
C ARG A 134 -15.69 8.48 2.63
N ILE A 135 -15.15 7.63 3.50
CA ILE A 135 -14.16 6.62 3.08
C ILE A 135 -14.84 5.55 2.21
N LEU A 136 -16.05 5.14 2.56
CA LEU A 136 -16.88 4.26 1.74
C LEU A 136 -17.19 4.89 0.37
N ASP A 137 -17.70 6.13 0.34
CA ASP A 137 -17.97 6.88 -0.90
C ASP A 137 -16.71 7.05 -1.76
N LEU A 138 -15.54 7.27 -1.14
CA LEU A 138 -14.28 7.30 -1.87
C LEU A 138 -13.95 5.94 -2.47
N ASN A 139 -14.01 4.85 -1.69
CA ASN A 139 -13.78 3.50 -2.17
C ASN A 139 -14.68 3.17 -3.37
N ASP A 140 -15.98 3.45 -3.26
CA ASP A 140 -16.97 3.20 -4.32
C ASP A 140 -16.70 4.05 -5.57
N LYS A 141 -16.36 5.33 -5.39
CA LYS A 141 -15.98 6.21 -6.51
C LYS A 141 -14.76 5.70 -7.24
N PHE A 142 -13.71 5.29 -6.52
CA PHE A 142 -12.50 4.75 -7.16
C PHE A 142 -12.78 3.43 -7.86
N ARG A 143 -13.50 2.49 -7.23
CA ARG A 143 -13.92 1.24 -7.87
C ARG A 143 -14.75 1.50 -9.14
N GLY A 144 -15.60 2.53 -9.13
CA GLY A 144 -16.41 2.91 -10.30
C GLY A 144 -15.64 3.53 -11.46
N VAL A 145 -14.42 4.05 -11.26
CA VAL A 145 -13.63 4.69 -12.33
C VAL A 145 -12.40 3.90 -12.78
N MET A 146 -11.98 2.87 -12.02
CA MET A 146 -10.77 2.12 -12.31
C MET A 146 -11.07 0.77 -12.95
N ASP A 147 -10.36 0.47 -14.05
CA ASP A 147 -10.38 -0.84 -14.70
C ASP A 147 -9.31 -1.75 -14.06
N LEU A 148 -9.65 -2.35 -12.91
CA LEU A 148 -8.76 -3.26 -12.17
C LEU A 148 -8.59 -4.62 -12.89
N ASP A 149 -9.58 -5.02 -13.67
CA ASP A 149 -9.58 -6.28 -14.44
C ASP A 149 -8.68 -6.21 -15.68
N SER A 150 -8.29 -5.00 -16.10
CA SER A 150 -7.33 -4.78 -17.17
C SER A 150 -6.08 -5.65 -17.02
N GLU A 151 -5.56 -6.14 -18.15
CA GLU A 151 -4.27 -6.86 -18.19
C GLU A 151 -3.07 -5.94 -17.92
N TYR A 152 -3.28 -4.62 -17.94
CA TYR A 152 -2.26 -3.62 -17.65
C TYR A 152 -2.28 -3.15 -16.19
N SER A 153 -3.24 -3.63 -15.38
CA SER A 153 -3.31 -3.30 -13.95
C SER A 153 -2.63 -4.39 -13.13
N ASN A 154 -1.58 -4.03 -12.39
CA ASN A 154 -0.97 -4.88 -11.37
C ASN A 154 -1.69 -4.84 -10.03
N LEU A 155 -2.72 -4.00 -9.91
CA LEU A 155 -3.56 -3.94 -8.72
C LEU A 155 -4.74 -4.91 -8.89
N LYS A 156 -4.83 -5.90 -8.00
CA LYS A 156 -5.94 -6.86 -7.93
C LYS A 156 -7.19 -6.21 -7.34
N ASP A 157 -7.04 -5.64 -6.15
CA ASP A 157 -8.07 -4.88 -5.45
C ASP A 157 -7.41 -3.94 -4.44
N PHE A 158 -8.19 -3.01 -3.88
CA PHE A 158 -7.74 -2.10 -2.85
C PHE A 158 -8.83 -1.79 -1.82
N ALA A 159 -8.38 -1.31 -0.67
CA ALA A 159 -9.25 -0.70 0.33
C ALA A 159 -8.58 0.51 0.98
N ILE A 160 -9.40 1.49 1.31
CA ILE A 160 -9.05 2.65 2.12
C ILE A 160 -9.83 2.53 3.42
N CYS A 161 -9.17 2.70 4.57
CA CYS A 161 -9.83 2.65 5.88
C CYS A 161 -9.18 3.58 6.91
N GLU A 162 -9.91 3.86 7.98
CA GLU A 162 -9.36 4.44 9.20
C GLU A 162 -8.63 3.36 10.02
N ILE A 163 -7.85 3.78 11.01
CA ILE A 163 -7.01 2.84 11.77
C ILE A 163 -7.86 1.97 12.71
N GLU A 164 -8.97 2.49 13.24
CA GLU A 164 -9.90 1.71 14.04
C GLU A 164 -10.51 0.52 13.27
N ASP A 165 -10.69 0.66 11.95
CA ASP A 165 -11.32 -0.35 11.09
C ASP A 165 -10.32 -1.30 10.40
N VAL A 166 -9.01 -1.10 10.62
CA VAL A 166 -7.97 -1.76 9.81
C VAL A 166 -8.06 -3.29 9.83
N GLU A 167 -8.36 -3.89 10.98
CA GLU A 167 -8.46 -5.35 11.11
C GLU A 167 -9.65 -5.89 10.30
N GLN A 168 -10.82 -5.28 10.43
CA GLN A 168 -12.03 -5.70 9.73
C GLN A 168 -11.89 -5.53 8.22
N VAL A 169 -11.35 -4.39 7.78
CA VAL A 169 -11.19 -4.09 6.35
C VAL A 169 -10.13 -4.99 5.72
N LEU A 170 -9.01 -5.23 6.41
CA LEU A 170 -7.99 -6.17 5.97
C LEU A 170 -8.58 -7.58 5.81
N ASP A 171 -9.29 -8.08 6.82
CA ASP A 171 -9.93 -9.41 6.77
C ASP A 171 -10.89 -9.54 5.58
N LYS A 172 -11.69 -8.50 5.31
CA LYS A 172 -12.60 -8.50 4.16
C LYS A 172 -11.83 -8.49 2.84
N LEU A 173 -10.84 -7.60 2.70
CA LEU A 173 -10.02 -7.47 1.50
C LEU A 173 -9.31 -8.78 1.17
N LEU A 174 -8.83 -9.51 2.18
CA LEU A 174 -8.19 -10.83 2.01
C LEU A 174 -9.21 -11.90 1.63
N LYS A 175 -10.35 -12.01 2.33
CA LYS A 175 -11.39 -13.02 2.04
C LYS A 175 -11.96 -12.92 0.62
N ASP A 176 -12.10 -11.70 0.13
CA ASP A 176 -12.63 -11.47 -1.22
C ASP A 176 -11.60 -11.80 -2.32
N ASN A 177 -10.32 -12.03 -1.97
CA ASN A 177 -9.21 -12.10 -2.93
C ASN A 177 -8.19 -13.24 -2.72
N LEU A 178 -8.19 -13.97 -1.62
CA LEU A 178 -7.28 -15.11 -1.36
C LEU A 178 -8.10 -16.37 -1.06
#